data_AF-L7M9N6-F1
#
_entry.id   AF-L7M9N6-F1
#
_cell.length_a   1.000
_cell.length_b   1.000
_cell.length_c   1.000
_cell.angle_alpha   90.00
_cell.angle_beta   90.00
_cell.angle_gamma   90.00
#
_symmetry.space_group_name_H-M   'P 1'
#
loop_
_entity.id
_entity.type
_entity.pdbx_description
1 polymer ?
#
loop_
_entity_poly.entity_id
_entity_poly.type
_entity_poly.pdbx_seq_one_letter_code
_entity_poly.pdbx_strand_id
1 'polypeptide(L)'
;MYKASLAMILILFNVAPLLAGFKIFGYEFHFFGRKPTTARPLLPVGRNRTNHTYYQRRCDGGRDGICVYPRLCFCTKPKPGPYIRLPPDEFPWYYDYKTNKCLQTEGSHFGCNRFTTIIQCWKDCLIPLRRLRQLKQKRRRYK
;
A
#
# COMPACT_ATOMS: atom_id res chain seq x y z
N MET A 1 18.82 -8.49 -58.28
CA MET A 1 18.33 -7.42 -57.38
C MET A 1 17.24 -7.95 -56.42
N TYR A 2 17.45 -9.12 -55.80
CA TYR A 2 16.46 -9.76 -54.90
C TYR A 2 16.97 -9.89 -53.44
N LYS A 3 18.27 -9.72 -53.22
CA LYS A 3 18.90 -9.88 -51.89
C LYS A 3 18.56 -8.74 -50.93
N ALA A 4 18.49 -7.51 -51.43
CA ALA A 4 18.13 -6.33 -50.64
C ALA A 4 16.64 -6.35 -50.22
N SER A 5 15.77 -6.85 -51.10
CA SER A 5 14.33 -6.99 -50.85
C SER A 5 14.05 -8.01 -49.76
N LEU A 6 14.76 -9.14 -49.77
CA LEU A 6 14.66 -10.19 -48.75
C LEU A 6 15.10 -9.70 -47.36
N ALA A 7 16.17 -8.89 -47.29
CA ALA A 7 16.62 -8.29 -46.04
C ALA A 7 15.60 -7.31 -45.44
N MET A 8 14.96 -6.48 -46.28
CA MET A 8 13.91 -5.56 -45.82
C MET A 8 12.66 -6.29 -45.31
N ILE A 9 12.27 -7.40 -45.95
CA ILE A 9 11.13 -8.22 -45.49
C ILE A 9 11.44 -8.86 -44.13
N LEU A 10 12.66 -9.37 -43.93
CA LEU A 10 13.09 -9.94 -42.65
C LEU A 10 13.12 -8.91 -41.52
N ILE A 11 13.52 -7.67 -41.79
CA ILE A 11 13.51 -6.59 -40.78
C ILE A 11 12.06 -6.22 -40.41
N LEU A 12 11.17 -6.08 -41.39
CA LEU A 12 9.76 -5.75 -41.15
C LEU A 12 9.03 -6.86 -40.38
N PHE A 13 9.30 -8.14 -40.66
CA PHE A 13 8.69 -9.27 -39.94
C PHE A 13 9.19 -9.42 -38.50
N ASN A 14 10.42 -8.98 -38.18
CA ASN A 14 10.95 -9.06 -36.81
C ASN A 14 10.61 -7.83 -35.95
N VAL A 15 10.33 -6.67 -36.56
CA VAL A 15 10.01 -5.42 -35.83
C VAL A 15 8.50 -5.21 -35.67
N ALA A 16 7.67 -5.69 -36.61
CA ALA A 16 6.21 -5.58 -36.51
C ALA A 16 5.60 -6.22 -35.24
N PRO A 17 6.08 -7.36 -34.71
CA PRO A 17 5.55 -7.95 -33.48
C PRO A 17 5.90 -7.16 -32.21
N LEU A 18 6.86 -6.23 -32.28
CA LEU A 18 7.27 -5.39 -31.15
C LEU A 18 6.51 -4.06 -31.08
N LEU A 19 5.93 -3.60 -32.20
CA LEU A 19 5.14 -2.36 -32.28
C LEU A 19 3.63 -2.62 -32.33
N ALA A 20 3.19 -3.79 -32.79
CA ALA A 20 1.80 -4.23 -32.69
C ALA A 20 1.57 -4.95 -31.35
N GLY A 21 1.41 -4.12 -30.31
CA GLY A 21 1.00 -4.45 -28.94
C GLY A 21 0.67 -5.91 -28.63
N PHE A 22 1.47 -6.49 -27.74
CA PHE A 22 1.10 -7.59 -26.86
C PHE A 22 -0.30 -7.34 -26.24
N LYS A 23 -1.34 -7.82 -26.91
CA LYS A 23 -2.69 -8.03 -26.35
C LYS A 23 -2.83 -9.51 -26.02
N ILE A 24 -2.06 -9.98 -25.03
CA ILE A 24 -2.20 -11.33 -24.49
C ILE A 24 -2.10 -11.24 -22.97
N PHE A 25 -3.08 -10.57 -22.37
CA PHE A 25 -3.60 -10.90 -21.03
C PHE A 25 -5.03 -10.36 -20.98
N GLY A 26 -5.89 -11.03 -21.74
CA GLY A 26 -7.33 -11.00 -21.49
C GLY A 26 -7.60 -11.73 -20.20
N TYR A 27 -7.76 -10.98 -19.11
CA TYR A 27 -8.66 -11.38 -18.04
C TYR A 27 -9.80 -10.38 -18.05
N GLU A 28 -10.99 -10.92 -18.24
CA GLU A 28 -12.29 -10.28 -18.24
C GLU A 28 -12.38 -9.06 -17.33
N PHE A 29 -12.49 -7.90 -17.95
CA PHE A 29 -13.12 -6.74 -17.33
C PHE A 29 -14.62 -7.03 -17.20
N HIS A 30 -15.02 -7.76 -16.16
CA HIS A 30 -16.39 -7.71 -15.65
C HIS A 30 -16.64 -6.36 -14.97
N PHE A 31 -16.79 -5.32 -15.80
CA PHE A 31 -17.55 -4.12 -15.43
C PHE A 31 -19.03 -4.48 -15.48
N PHE A 32 -19.62 -4.94 -14.37
CA PHE A 32 -21.04 -4.68 -14.02
C PHE A 32 -21.32 -5.28 -12.64
N GLY A 33 -21.11 -4.45 -11.63
CA GLY A 33 -21.39 -4.77 -10.24
C GLY A 33 -21.16 -3.53 -9.42
N ARG A 34 -21.98 -2.49 -9.64
CA ARG A 34 -22.12 -1.36 -8.70
C ARG A 34 -22.48 -1.97 -7.35
N LYS A 35 -21.48 -2.25 -6.51
CA LYS A 35 -21.71 -2.43 -5.09
C LYS A 35 -22.33 -1.11 -4.60
N PRO A 36 -23.47 -1.15 -3.88
CA PRO A 36 -24.10 0.06 -3.40
C PRO A 36 -23.04 0.85 -2.65
N THR A 37 -22.91 2.11 -3.03
CA THR A 37 -22.05 3.07 -2.33
C THR A 37 -22.53 3.04 -0.89
N THR A 38 -21.78 2.36 0.00
CA THR A 38 -22.04 2.45 1.43
C THR A 38 -21.98 3.94 1.72
N ALA A 39 -23.13 4.49 2.13
CA ALA A 39 -23.25 5.89 2.47
C ALA A 39 -22.05 6.24 3.34
N ARG A 40 -21.31 7.30 2.98
CA ARG A 40 -20.30 7.87 3.88
C ARG A 40 -20.98 7.96 5.24
N PRO A 41 -20.42 7.40 6.32
CA PRO A 41 -20.97 7.66 7.63
C PRO A 41 -21.02 9.17 7.77
N LEU A 42 -22.24 9.69 7.92
CA LEU A 42 -22.48 11.08 8.29
C LEU A 42 -21.63 11.29 9.54
N LEU A 43 -20.53 12.03 9.39
CA LEU A 43 -19.88 12.65 10.53
C LEU A 43 -21.00 13.39 11.27
N PRO A 44 -21.25 13.11 12.56
CA PRO A 44 -22.35 13.75 13.27
C PRO A 44 -22.11 15.26 13.27
N VAL A 45 -22.83 15.96 12.39
CA VAL A 45 -22.93 17.41 12.38
C VAL A 45 -23.87 17.76 13.52
N GLY A 46 -23.28 18.28 14.59
CA GLY A 46 -24.02 18.90 15.69
C GLY A 46 -24.26 17.98 16.88
N ARG A 47 -23.30 17.91 17.81
CA ARG A 47 -23.58 17.98 19.25
C ARG A 47 -22.31 18.28 20.05
N ASN A 48 -22.37 19.42 20.74
CA ASN A 48 -21.57 19.89 21.86
C ASN A 48 -20.06 19.61 21.88
N ARG A 49 -19.33 20.73 21.69
CA ARG A 49 -17.99 20.93 22.23
C ARG A 49 -18.00 20.77 23.76
N THR A 50 -17.57 19.62 24.26
CA THR A 50 -16.82 19.46 25.53
C THR A 50 -16.44 17.98 25.67
N ASN A 51 -15.17 17.71 25.96
CA ASN A 51 -14.53 16.38 26.10
C ASN A 51 -14.25 15.61 24.80
N HIS A 52 -13.40 16.18 23.94
CA HIS A 52 -12.51 15.32 23.15
C HIS A 52 -11.53 14.64 24.11
N THR A 53 -11.88 13.47 24.62
CA THR A 53 -10.86 12.54 25.12
C THR A 53 -9.92 12.28 23.94
N TYR A 54 -8.73 12.87 24.00
CA TYR A 54 -7.64 12.52 23.12
C TYR A 54 -7.37 11.04 23.37
N TYR A 55 -7.97 10.15 22.58
CA TYR A 55 -7.56 8.75 22.56
C TYR A 55 -6.07 8.75 22.23
N GLN A 56 -5.26 8.57 23.28
CA GLN A 56 -3.82 8.40 23.14
C GLN A 56 -3.62 7.29 22.12
N ARG A 57 -2.87 7.60 21.05
CA ARG A 57 -2.58 6.65 19.98
C ARG A 57 -1.69 5.58 20.57
N ARG A 58 -2.30 4.53 21.11
CA ARG A 58 -1.52 3.40 21.57
C ARG A 58 -1.17 2.54 20.36
N CYS A 59 0.12 2.28 20.20
CA CYS A 59 0.66 1.53 19.08
C CYS A 59 0.38 0.02 19.16
N ASP A 60 -0.35 -0.40 20.18
CA ASP A 60 -0.85 -1.75 20.45
C ASP A 60 -2.32 -1.94 19.99
N GLY A 61 -2.97 -0.91 19.45
CA GLY A 61 -4.39 -0.98 19.06
C GLY A 61 -5.37 -0.53 20.16
N GLY A 62 -4.87 -0.06 21.29
CA GLY A 62 -5.72 0.44 22.38
C GLY A 62 -6.48 -0.67 23.11
N ARG A 63 -7.63 -0.31 23.71
CA ARG A 63 -8.41 -1.22 24.57
C ARG A 63 -9.01 -2.41 23.80
N ASP A 64 -9.33 -2.20 22.53
CA ASP A 64 -10.00 -3.19 21.68
C ASP A 64 -9.00 -3.98 20.81
N GLY A 65 -7.70 -3.64 20.85
CA GLY A 65 -6.67 -4.26 20.02
C GLY A 65 -6.82 -3.99 18.51
N ILE A 66 -7.69 -3.05 18.12
CA ILE A 66 -8.01 -2.78 16.72
C ILE A 66 -6.95 -1.87 16.11
N CYS A 67 -6.25 -2.36 15.09
CA CYS A 67 -5.25 -1.60 14.35
C CYS A 67 -5.88 -0.79 13.21
N VAL A 68 -5.90 0.55 13.33
CA VAL A 68 -6.46 1.46 12.32
C VAL A 68 -5.37 2.07 11.42
N TYR A 69 -5.35 1.68 10.15
CA TYR A 69 -4.40 2.17 9.14
C TYR A 69 -4.98 3.31 8.29
N PRO A 70 -4.14 4.22 7.74
CA PRO A 70 -2.68 4.27 7.86
C PRO A 70 -2.18 4.99 9.12
N ARG A 71 -3.06 5.28 10.09
CA ARG A 71 -2.73 6.09 11.27
C ARG A 71 -1.68 5.43 12.17
N LEU A 72 -1.70 4.10 12.28
CA LEU A 72 -0.74 3.33 13.08
C LEU A 72 0.57 2.99 12.36
N CYS A 73 0.71 3.33 11.08
CA CYS A 73 1.98 3.21 10.35
C CYS A 73 3.09 4.13 10.90
N PHE A 74 2.73 5.14 11.70
CA PHE A 74 3.70 6.05 12.32
C PHE A 74 4.25 5.54 13.66
N CYS A 75 3.82 4.36 14.10
CA CYS A 75 4.35 3.74 15.30
C CYS A 75 5.79 3.27 15.09
N THR A 76 6.54 3.17 16.19
CA THR A 76 7.92 2.68 16.15
C THR A 76 7.98 1.25 15.65
N LYS A 77 9.14 0.85 15.11
CA LYS A 77 9.39 -0.55 14.74
C LYS A 77 9.10 -1.48 15.93
N PRO A 78 8.60 -2.71 15.69
CA PRO A 78 8.46 -3.72 16.72
C PRO A 78 9.76 -3.89 17.51
N LYS A 79 9.66 -3.96 18.84
CA LYS A 79 10.84 -4.26 19.68
C LYS A 79 11.18 -5.76 19.56
N PRO A 80 12.46 -6.13 19.52
CA PRO A 80 12.86 -7.52 19.62
C PRO A 80 12.30 -8.10 20.93
N GLY A 81 11.67 -9.28 20.84
CA GLY A 81 11.21 -10.01 22.01
C GLY A 81 12.40 -10.64 22.75
N PRO A 82 12.24 -11.04 24.03
CA PRO A 82 13.31 -11.69 24.79
C PRO A 82 13.73 -13.05 24.20
N TYR A 83 12.84 -13.68 23.42
CA TYR A 83 13.10 -14.94 22.72
C TYR A 83 12.53 -14.85 21.30
N ILE A 84 13.38 -14.73 20.29
CA ILE A 84 12.99 -14.80 18.88
C ILE A 84 13.43 -16.19 18.38
N ARG A 85 12.46 -17.07 18.14
CA ARG A 85 12.70 -18.42 17.57
C ARG A 85 12.39 -18.50 16.07
N LEU A 86 12.03 -17.38 15.46
CA LEU A 86 11.63 -17.33 14.05
C LEU A 86 12.88 -17.32 13.17
N PRO A 87 12.87 -18.06 12.05
CA PRO A 87 13.91 -17.94 11.04
C PRO A 87 13.80 -16.58 10.30
N PRO A 88 14.88 -16.08 9.67
CA PRO A 88 14.92 -14.73 9.11
C PRO A 88 13.88 -14.41 8.04
N ASP A 89 13.46 -15.43 7.30
CA ASP A 89 12.41 -15.36 6.29
C ASP A 89 11.00 -15.16 6.88
N GLU A 90 10.78 -15.55 8.13
CA GLU A 90 9.51 -15.37 8.86
C GLU A 90 9.47 -14.08 9.69
N PHE A 91 10.52 -13.25 9.64
CA PHE A 91 10.54 -11.99 10.36
C PHE A 91 9.41 -11.05 9.90
N PRO A 92 8.73 -10.38 10.84
CA PRO A 92 7.65 -9.48 10.49
C PRO A 92 8.15 -8.27 9.69
N TRP A 93 7.26 -7.79 8.83
CA TRP A 93 7.42 -6.54 8.11
C TRP A 93 6.87 -5.38 8.95
N TYR A 94 7.48 -4.21 8.84
CA TYR A 94 6.97 -2.97 9.43
C TYR A 94 7.17 -1.81 8.45
N TYR A 95 6.37 -0.75 8.60
CA TYR A 95 6.55 0.46 7.82
C TYR A 95 7.46 1.43 8.56
N ASP A 96 8.57 1.82 7.92
CA ASP A 96 9.40 2.91 8.43
C ASP A 96 9.01 4.23 7.77
N TYR A 97 8.43 5.13 8.57
CA TYR A 97 8.00 6.44 8.13
C TYR A 97 9.17 7.38 7.79
N LYS A 98 10.38 7.12 8.33
CA LYS A 98 11.57 7.93 8.05
C LYS A 98 12.10 7.61 6.65
N THR A 99 12.30 6.33 6.35
CA THR A 99 12.79 5.89 5.03
C THR A 99 11.71 5.74 3.98
N ASN A 100 10.43 5.75 4.38
CA ASN A 100 9.28 5.52 3.51
C ASN A 100 9.25 4.16 2.85
N LYS A 101 9.69 3.13 3.57
CA LYS A 101 9.80 1.77 3.06
C LYS A 101 9.13 0.78 4.03
N CYS A 102 8.72 -0.35 3.47
CA CYS A 102 8.41 -1.52 4.28
C CYS A 102 9.71 -2.32 4.43
N LEU A 103 10.10 -2.55 5.67
CA LEU A 103 11.35 -3.22 6.03
C LEU A 103 11.03 -4.43 6.90
N GLN A 104 11.89 -5.43 6.85
CA GLN A 104 11.82 -6.58 7.74
C GLN A 104 12.59 -6.27 9.02
N THR A 105 12.15 -6.81 10.16
CA THR A 105 12.87 -6.65 11.43
C THR A 105 12.78 -7.90 12.29
N GLU A 106 13.89 -8.20 12.94
CA GLU A 106 13.90 -9.04 14.14
C GLU A 106 13.07 -8.33 15.20
N GLY A 107 11.87 -8.85 15.46
CA GLY A 107 10.87 -8.12 16.20
C GLY A 107 9.79 -9.03 16.73
N SER A 108 9.29 -8.70 17.91
CA SER A 108 8.12 -9.37 18.46
C SER A 108 6.91 -9.20 17.56
N HIS A 109 5.96 -10.12 17.69
CA HIS A 109 4.70 -10.06 16.96
C HIS A 109 3.67 -9.09 17.58
N PHE A 110 4.11 -8.22 18.49
CA PHE A 110 3.24 -7.27 19.20
C PHE A 110 3.24 -5.89 18.56
N GLY A 111 2.09 -5.22 18.63
CA GLY A 111 1.89 -3.88 18.09
C GLY A 111 1.29 -3.85 16.68
N CYS A 112 0.82 -2.68 16.30
CA CYS A 112 0.10 -2.43 15.05
C CYS A 112 0.98 -1.99 13.89
N ASN A 113 2.23 -1.58 14.08
CA ASN A 113 3.13 -1.38 12.93
C ASN A 113 3.86 -2.69 12.63
N ARG A 114 3.07 -3.72 12.31
CA ARG A 114 3.54 -5.08 12.07
C ARG A 114 2.66 -5.74 11.02
N PHE A 115 3.29 -6.40 10.07
CA PHE A 115 2.66 -7.09 8.97
C PHE A 115 3.31 -8.46 8.78
N THR A 116 2.51 -9.46 8.41
CA THR A 116 3.03 -10.80 8.11
C THR A 116 3.71 -10.85 6.75
N THR A 117 3.26 -10.01 5.81
CA THR A 117 3.80 -9.96 4.45
C THR A 117 4.11 -8.53 4.04
N ILE A 118 5.10 -8.38 3.13
CA ILE A 118 5.43 -7.10 2.51
C ILE A 118 4.22 -6.48 1.80
N ILE A 119 3.37 -7.31 1.17
CA ILE A 119 2.18 -6.88 0.43
C ILE A 119 1.19 -6.22 1.38
N GLN A 120 0.98 -6.78 2.56
CA GLN A 120 0.10 -6.20 3.57
C GLN A 120 0.61 -4.84 4.04
N CYS A 121 1.92 -4.73 4.32
CA CYS A 121 2.56 -3.45 4.66
C CYS A 121 2.36 -2.39 3.56
N TRP A 122 2.41 -2.79 2.28
CA TRP A 122 2.17 -1.86 1.17
C TRP A 122 0.72 -1.38 1.11
N LYS A 123 -0.24 -2.30 1.22
CA LYS A 123 -1.67 -2.00 1.16
C LYS A 123 -2.11 -1.10 2.31
N ASP A 124 -1.63 -1.36 3.52
CA ASP A 124 -2.08 -0.69 4.73
C ASP A 124 -1.33 0.63 4.99
N CYS A 125 -0.04 0.71 4.61
CA CYS A 125 0.81 1.86 4.90
C CYS A 125 1.37 2.57 3.66
N LEU A 126 2.22 1.91 2.88
CA LEU A 126 3.03 2.59 1.86
C LEU A 126 2.16 3.30 0.81
N ILE A 127 1.18 2.60 0.25
CA ILE A 127 0.32 3.10 -0.82
C ILE A 127 -0.61 4.21 -0.29
N PRO A 128 -1.37 4.02 0.81
CA PRO A 128 -2.22 5.08 1.35
C PRO A 128 -1.44 6.34 1.73
N LEU A 129 -0.27 6.19 2.37
CA LEU A 129 0.54 7.34 2.79
C LEU A 129 1.14 8.08 1.59
N ARG A 130 1.60 7.36 0.56
CA ARG A 130 2.09 7.99 -0.68
C ARG A 130 0.96 8.77 -1.36
N ARG A 131 -0.25 8.20 -1.44
CA ARG A 131 -1.42 8.89 -2.01
C ARG A 131 -1.79 10.14 -1.21
N LEU A 132 -1.80 10.06 0.13
CA LEU A 132 -2.07 11.21 1.00
C LEU A 132 -1.06 12.34 0.80
N ARG A 133 0.23 12.03 0.60
CA ARG A 133 1.26 13.04 0.32
C ARG A 133 1.05 13.71 -1.03
N GLN A 134 0.78 12.94 -2.08
CA GLN A 134 0.48 13.47 -3.41
C GLN A 134 -0.72 14.43 -3.36
N LEU A 135 -1.79 14.06 -2.64
CA LEU A 135 -2.96 14.91 -2.46
C LEU A 135 -2.63 16.20 -1.71
N LYS A 136 -1.82 16.12 -0.64
CA LYS A 136 -1.36 17.30 0.10
C LYS A 136 -0.50 18.23 -0.77
N GLN A 137 0.39 17.68 -1.58
CA GLN A 137 1.22 18.46 -2.51
C GLN A 137 0.38 19.16 -3.57
N LYS A 138 -0.58 18.45 -4.19
CA LYS A 138 -1.51 19.05 -5.15
C LYS A 138 -2.26 20.22 -4.52
N ARG A 139 -2.86 20.05 -3.34
CA ARG A 139 -3.57 21.12 -2.63
C ARG A 139 -2.72 22.35 -2.32
N ARG A 140 -1.41 22.19 -2.08
CA ARG A 140 -0.49 23.32 -1.85
C ARG A 140 -0.15 24.08 -3.12
N ARG A 141 -0.25 23.47 -4.30
CA ARG A 141 -0.01 24.14 -5.59
C ARG A 141 -1.19 24.99 -6.06
N TYR A 142 -2.39 24.71 -5.56
CA TYR A 142 -3.62 25.44 -5.89
C TYR A 142 -4.04 26.44 -4.78
N LYS A 143 -3.15 26.73 -3.83
CA LYS A 143 -3.29 27.77 -2.83
C LYS A 143 -2.21 28.81 -3.09
#